data_AF-A0A651EMA3-F1
#
_entry.id   AF-A0A651EMA3-F1
#
_cell.length_a   1.000
_cell.length_b   1.000
_cell.length_c   1.000
_cell.angle_alpha   90.00
_cell.angle_beta   90.00
_cell.angle_gamma   90.00
#
_symmetry.space_group_name_H-M   'P 1'
#
loop_
_entity.id
_entity.type
_entity.pdbx_description
1 polymer ?
#
loop_
_entity_poly.entity_id
_entity_poly.type
_entity_poly.pdbx_seq_one_letter_code
_entity_poly.pdbx_strand_id
1 'polypeptide(L)'
;MKDKVSEVSTKLVQVIQTRDAERVRYLSKMMEKQKDPMNTVKLFWLITQHLQRLDTDLLNWFESIYFEDCTPEVKEMWLQFIDLCGITLAEQYSPIQKA
;
A
#
# COMPACT_ATOMS: atom_id res chain seq x y z
N MET A 1 -13.56 3.41 15.80
CA MET A 1 -14.01 3.05 14.44
C MET A 1 -13.11 1.92 13.97
N LYS A 2 -13.63 0.73 13.65
CA LYS A 2 -12.87 -0.19 12.78
C LYS A 2 -12.72 0.57 11.46
N ASP A 3 -11.50 0.97 11.17
CA ASP A 3 -11.23 2.01 10.18
C ASP A 3 -11.66 1.52 8.80
N LYS A 4 -12.58 2.23 8.13
CA LYS A 4 -13.09 1.81 6.80
C LYS A 4 -11.96 1.63 5.80
N VAL A 5 -10.87 2.38 5.99
CA VAL A 5 -9.62 2.27 5.21
C VAL A 5 -8.96 0.91 5.38
N SER A 6 -8.94 0.36 6.60
CA SER A 6 -8.37 -0.97 6.91
C SER A 6 -9.22 -2.11 6.34
N GLU A 7 -10.55 -1.96 6.29
CA GLU A 7 -11.42 -2.92 5.61
C GLU A 7 -11.19 -2.92 4.10
N VAL A 8 -11.07 -1.73 3.50
CA VAL A 8 -10.79 -1.58 2.07
C VAL A 8 -9.42 -2.15 1.73
N SER A 9 -8.36 -1.84 2.50
CA SER A 9 -7.01 -2.39 2.25
C SER A 9 -7.01 -3.93 2.25
N THR A 10 -7.74 -4.55 3.17
CA THR A 10 -7.88 -6.02 3.23
C THR A 10 -8.54 -6.59 1.97
N LYS A 11 -9.59 -5.94 1.45
CA LYS A 11 -10.24 -6.36 0.19
C LYS A 11 -9.33 -6.17 -1.02
N LEU A 12 -8.52 -5.11 -1.03
CA LEU A 12 -7.54 -4.88 -2.09
C LEU A 12 -6.43 -5.94 -2.08
N VAL A 13 -5.98 -6.36 -0.90
CA VAL A 13 -5.05 -7.49 -0.75
C VAL A 13 -5.63 -8.79 -1.35
N GLN A 14 -6.92 -9.05 -1.14
CA GLN A 14 -7.59 -10.23 -1.75
C GLN A 14 -7.58 -10.17 -3.28
N VAL A 15 -7.68 -8.98 -3.88
CA VAL A 15 -7.53 -8.81 -5.33
C VAL A 15 -6.09 -9.11 -5.76
N ILE A 16 -5.09 -8.64 -5.01
CA ILE A 16 -3.67 -8.89 -5.30
C ILE A 16 -3.35 -10.40 -5.21
N GLN A 17 -3.95 -11.10 -4.25
CA GLN A 17 -3.80 -12.55 -4.08
C GLN A 17 -4.30 -13.37 -5.28
N THR A 18 -5.15 -12.82 -6.15
CA THR A 18 -5.56 -13.53 -7.38
C THR A 18 -4.44 -13.59 -8.42
N ARG A 19 -3.34 -12.85 -8.23
CA ARG A 19 -2.18 -12.77 -9.13
C ARG A 19 -2.56 -12.39 -10.58
N ASP A 20 -3.66 -11.65 -10.72
CA ASP A 20 -4.11 -11.13 -12.01
C ASP A 20 -3.44 -9.76 -12.25
N ALA A 21 -2.44 -9.75 -13.13
CA ALA A 21 -1.63 -8.57 -13.39
C ALA A 21 -2.45 -7.41 -13.99
N GLU A 22 -3.41 -7.67 -14.87
CA GLU A 22 -4.23 -6.61 -15.48
C GLU A 22 -5.13 -5.95 -14.44
N ARG A 23 -5.75 -6.77 -13.59
CA ARG A 23 -6.60 -6.29 -12.51
C ARG A 23 -5.82 -5.49 -11.46
N VAL A 24 -4.59 -5.92 -11.14
CA VAL A 24 -3.72 -5.20 -10.20
C VAL A 24 -3.22 -3.88 -10.81
N ARG A 25 -2.85 -3.83 -12.09
CA ARG A 25 -2.53 -2.56 -12.77
C ARG A 25 -3.69 -1.58 -12.75
N TYR A 26 -4.90 -2.06 -13.04
CA TYR A 26 -6.09 -1.24 -12.98
C TYR A 26 -6.32 -0.68 -11.57
N LEU A 27 -6.13 -1.51 -10.55
CA LEU A 27 -6.20 -1.08 -9.15
C LEU A 27 -5.18 0.02 -8.84
N SER A 28 -3.90 -0.19 -9.16
CA SER A 28 -2.82 0.79 -8.92
C SER A 28 -3.14 2.14 -9.57
N LYS A 29 -3.57 2.12 -10.84
CA LYS A 29 -3.99 3.33 -11.56
C LYS A 29 -5.16 4.06 -10.89
N MET A 30 -6.10 3.34 -10.30
CA MET A 30 -7.23 3.95 -9.58
C MET A 30 -6.83 4.49 -8.20
N MET A 31 -5.82 3.88 -7.56
CA MET A 31 -5.22 4.41 -6.33
C MET A 31 -4.47 5.73 -6.58
N GLU A 32 -3.83 5.89 -7.74
CA GLU A 32 -3.11 7.12 -8.09
C GLU A 32 -4.05 8.27 -8.50
N LYS A 33 -5.26 7.96 -8.97
CA LYS A 33 -6.29 8.94 -9.34
C LYS A 33 -7.06 9.54 -8.15
N GLN A 34 -6.70 9.19 -6.92
CA GLN A 34 -7.35 9.75 -5.74
C GLN A 34 -7.10 11.26 -5.67
N LYS A 35 -8.13 12.02 -5.26
CA LYS A 35 -8.05 13.50 -5.18
C LYS A 35 -7.04 14.00 -4.15
N ASP A 36 -6.76 13.17 -3.14
CA ASP A 36 -5.83 13.45 -2.07
C ASP A 36 -4.66 12.45 -2.16
N PRO A 37 -3.46 12.90 -2.54
CA PRO A 37 -2.27 12.05 -2.64
C PRO A 37 -1.94 11.31 -1.33
N MET A 38 -2.29 11.89 -0.18
CA MET A 38 -2.04 11.24 1.11
C MET A 38 -2.90 9.99 1.30
N ASN A 39 -4.09 9.92 0.70
CA ASN A 39 -4.91 8.71 0.73
C ASN A 39 -4.31 7.57 -0.10
N THR A 40 -3.65 7.90 -1.22
CA THR A 40 -2.89 6.92 -2.01
C THR A 40 -1.75 6.33 -1.18
N VAL A 41 -0.95 7.19 -0.53
CA VAL A 41 0.16 6.77 0.35
C VAL A 41 -0.35 5.89 1.49
N LYS A 42 -1.44 6.31 2.17
CA LYS A 42 -2.08 5.52 3.24
C LYS A 42 -2.53 4.14 2.79
N LEU A 43 -3.27 4.06 1.67
CA LEU A 43 -3.76 2.78 1.15
C LEU A 43 -2.61 1.88 0.72
N PHE A 44 -1.61 2.43 0.04
CA PHE A 44 -0.42 1.68 -0.38
C PHE A 44 0.32 1.10 0.84
N TRP A 45 0.61 1.95 1.84
CA TRP A 45 1.28 1.50 3.06
C TRP A 45 0.51 0.40 3.79
N LEU A 46 -0.82 0.51 3.90
CA LEU A 46 -1.63 -0.54 4.52
C LEU A 46 -1.57 -1.85 3.72
N ILE A 47 -1.65 -1.79 2.39
CA ILE A 47 -1.52 -2.96 1.52
C ILE A 47 -0.15 -3.62 1.70
N THR A 48 0.95 -2.85 1.68
CA THR A 48 2.29 -3.42 1.85
C THR A 48 2.48 -4.04 3.23
N GLN A 49 1.98 -3.40 4.29
CA GLN A 49 1.99 -3.96 5.65
C GLN A 49 1.20 -5.29 5.73
N HIS A 50 0.05 -5.39 5.07
CA HIS A 50 -0.72 -6.63 5.03
C HIS A 50 0.01 -7.72 4.23
N LEU A 51 0.54 -7.39 3.06
CA LEU A 51 1.26 -8.34 2.21
C LEU A 51 2.55 -8.82 2.87
N GLN A 52 3.32 -7.94 3.50
CA GLN A 52 4.56 -8.29 4.21
C GLN A 52 4.31 -9.33 5.31
N ARG A 53 3.16 -9.25 6.00
CA ARG A 53 2.76 -10.22 7.04
C ARG A 53 2.24 -11.55 6.47
N LEU A 54 1.71 -11.54 5.25
CA LEU A 54 1.09 -12.70 4.62
C LEU A 54 2.09 -13.50 3.79
N ASP A 55 2.76 -12.85 2.84
CA ASP A 55 3.61 -13.45 1.82
C ASP A 55 4.53 -12.38 1.20
N THR A 56 5.83 -12.47 1.51
CA THR A 56 6.84 -11.55 0.97
C THR A 56 7.03 -11.69 -0.54
N ASP A 57 6.85 -12.87 -1.11
CA ASP A 57 6.95 -13.06 -2.57
C ASP A 57 5.77 -12.40 -3.28
N LEU A 58 4.59 -12.44 -2.67
CA LEU A 58 3.41 -11.72 -3.18
C LEU A 58 3.58 -10.20 -3.08
N LEU A 59 4.21 -9.69 -2.00
CA LEU A 59 4.59 -8.28 -1.90
C LEU A 59 5.54 -7.88 -3.03
N ASN A 60 6.62 -8.64 -3.23
CA ASN A 60 7.60 -8.38 -4.28
C ASN A 60 6.95 -8.39 -5.67
N TRP A 61 6.05 -9.35 -5.91
CA TRP A 61 5.27 -9.41 -7.16
C TRP A 61 4.37 -8.18 -7.31
N PHE A 62 3.61 -7.80 -6.27
CA PHE A 62 2.76 -6.61 -6.31
C PHE A 62 3.56 -5.34 -6.62
N GLU A 63 4.69 -5.14 -5.95
CA GLU A 63 5.57 -4.00 -6.23
C GLU A 63 6.12 -4.02 -7.65
N SER A 64 6.45 -5.20 -8.20
CA SER A 64 6.93 -5.30 -9.59
C SER A 64 5.88 -4.84 -10.60
N ILE A 65 4.59 -5.10 -10.32
CA ILE A 65 3.48 -4.63 -11.15
C ILE A 65 3.18 -3.16 -10.91
N TYR A 66 3.19 -2.71 -9.65
CA TYR A 66 2.89 -1.32 -9.30
C TYR A 66 3.93 -0.35 -9.89
N PHE A 67 5.21 -0.74 -9.89
CA PHE A 67 6.32 0.08 -10.40
C PHE A 67 6.84 -0.37 -11.77
N GLU A 68 6.04 -1.10 -12.56
CA GLU A 68 6.53 -1.73 -13.81
C GLU A 68 7.13 -0.73 -14.81
N ASP A 69 6.63 0.50 -14.83
CA ASP A 69 7.09 1.59 -15.71
C ASP A 69 8.07 2.56 -15.01
N CYS A 70 8.47 2.28 -13.77
CA CYS A 70 9.39 3.14 -13.01
C CYS A 70 10.83 2.65 -13.11
N THR A 71 11.79 3.57 -13.12
CA THR A 71 13.20 3.19 -12.95
C THR A 71 13.44 2.70 -11.51
N PRO A 72 14.46 1.85 -11.28
CA PRO A 72 14.79 1.38 -9.93
C PRO A 72 15.01 2.52 -8.92
N GLU A 73 15.65 3.60 -9.33
CA GLU A 73 15.92 4.76 -8.47
C GLU A 73 14.63 5.47 -8.04
N VAL A 74 13.68 5.62 -8.97
CA VAL A 74 12.37 6.23 -8.67
C VAL A 74 11.55 5.33 -7.75
N LYS A 75 11.57 4.00 -8.00
CA LYS A 75 10.94 3.03 -7.11
C LYS A 75 11.50 3.16 -5.68
N GLU A 76 12.83 3.21 -5.53
CA GLU A 76 13.48 3.29 -4.23
C GLU A 76 13.10 4.58 -3.48
N MET A 77 13.19 5.74 -4.15
CA MET A 77 12.80 7.03 -3.55
C MET A 77 11.33 7.02 -3.09
N TRP A 78 10.44 6.42 -3.88
CA TRP A 78 9.02 6.35 -3.53
C TRP A 78 8.74 5.43 -2.34
N LEU A 79 9.40 4.26 -2.28
CA LEU A 79 9.30 3.37 -1.11
C LEU A 79 9.83 4.05 0.17
N GLN A 80 10.98 4.74 0.09
CA GLN A 80 11.51 5.53 1.21
C GLN A 80 10.51 6.62 1.66
N PHE A 81 9.87 7.32 0.72
CA PHE A 81 8.85 8.32 1.04
C PHE A 81 7.64 7.71 1.75
N ILE A 82 7.16 6.56 1.27
CA ILE A 82 6.06 5.83 1.90
C ILE A 82 6.43 5.41 3.33
N ASP A 83 7.64 4.91 3.56
CA ASP A 83 8.07 4.50 4.90
C ASP A 83 8.14 5.69 5.87
N LEU A 84 8.68 6.83 5.43
CA LEU A 84 8.69 8.08 6.21
C LEU A 84 7.26 8.54 6.55
N CYS A 85 6.35 8.48 5.58
CA CYS A 85 4.93 8.75 5.82
C CYS A 85 4.31 7.71 6.75
N GLY A 86 4.70 6.45 6.61
CA GLY A 86 4.28 5.30 7.40
C GLY A 86 4.61 5.43 8.89
N ILE A 87 5.75 6.04 9.25
CA ILE A 87 6.07 6.39 10.64
C ILE A 87 5.03 7.37 11.20
N THR A 88 4.72 8.42 10.44
CA THR A 88 3.72 9.43 10.81
C THR A 88 2.31 8.81 10.92
N LEU A 89 1.98 7.87 10.04
CA LEU A 89 0.70 7.15 10.06
C LEU A 89 0.63 6.16 11.22
N ALA A 90 1.71 5.42 11.49
CA ALA A 90 1.80 4.52 12.63
C ALA A 90 1.60 5.29 13.94
N GLU A 91 2.11 6.50 14.07
CA GLU A 91 1.86 7.36 15.23
C GLU A 91 0.41 7.85 15.33
N GLN A 92 -0.26 8.12 14.20
CA GLN A 92 -1.68 8.51 14.17
C GLN A 92 -2.64 7.36 14.49
N TYR A 93 -2.24 6.12 14.18
CA TYR A 93 -3.06 4.92 14.36
C TYR A 93 -2.59 4.01 15.50
N SER A 94 -1.46 4.31 16.14
CA SER A 94 -1.06 3.69 17.39
C SER A 94 -1.99 4.23 18.47
N PRO A 95 -2.83 3.39 19.10
CA PRO A 95 -3.62 3.84 20.22
C PRO A 95 -2.60 4.28 21.26
N ILE A 96 -2.63 5.56 21.60
CA ILE A 96 -1.92 6.04 22.77
C ILE A 96 -2.40 5.16 23.94
N GLN A 97 -1.58 4.19 24.33
CA GLN A 97 -1.53 3.66 25.69
C GLN A 97 -1.08 4.83 26.57
N LYS A 98 -1.95 5.81 26.79
CA LYS A 98 -1.79 6.77 27.87
C LYS A 98 -2.38 6.07 29.08
N ALA A 99 -1.47 5.39 29.78
CA ALA A 99 -1.59 5.19 31.21
C ALA A 99 -1.76 6.53 31.93
#